data_AF-A0A6A3G405-F1
#
_entry.id   AF-A0A6A3G405-F1
#
_cell.length_a   1.000
_cell.length_b   1.000
_cell.length_c   1.000
_cell.angle_alpha   90.00
_cell.angle_beta   90.00
_cell.angle_gamma   90.00
#
_symmetry.space_group_name_H-M   'P 1'
#
loop_
_entity.id
_entity.type
_entity.pdbx_description
1 polymer ?
#
loop_
_entity_poly.entity_id
_entity_poly.type
_entity_poly.pdbx_seq_one_letter_code
_entity_poly.pdbx_strand_id
1 'polypeptide(L)'
;LLDLATRRAVLFVPRLSDEWELWCGDRKPLAYFKAHYKVDEVYYVDELAAVLADKLKAKKLFVLHGRNSDSGLETTTTSTFEGIDQYEVDRQALHPVLAESRVIKTEKEMELLRFVNKLSSRAHVNVMKSIRPGKMEFHAESDFLHYVYSNGGARFHAYTCICGSGHNASALHYGHAGAPNDKLLEDGDLFLNDMGGELHGYTSDIT
;
A
#
# COMPACT_ATOMS: atom_id res chain seq x y z
N LEU A 1 -14.47 -9.67 -4.76
CA LEU A 1 -15.89 -9.58 -4.36
C LEU A 1 -16.11 -10.45 -3.13
N LEU A 2 -16.89 -9.97 -2.16
CA LEU A 2 -17.32 -10.75 -0.99
C LEU A 2 -18.84 -10.88 -1.02
N ASP A 3 -19.34 -12.11 -1.06
CA ASP A 3 -20.77 -12.36 -0.88
C ASP A 3 -21.07 -12.35 0.63
N LEU A 4 -21.83 -11.35 1.08
CA LEU A 4 -22.15 -11.17 2.49
C LEU A 4 -23.09 -12.26 3.05
N ALA A 5 -23.91 -12.90 2.20
CA ALA A 5 -24.84 -13.93 2.62
C ALA A 5 -24.14 -15.28 2.81
N THR A 6 -23.26 -15.64 1.87
CA THR A 6 -22.54 -16.93 1.92
C THR A 6 -21.15 -16.83 2.54
N ARG A 7 -20.64 -15.61 2.76
CA ARG A 7 -19.29 -15.28 3.22
C ARG A 7 -18.18 -15.76 2.27
N ARG A 8 -18.51 -16.03 1.02
CA ARG A 8 -17.55 -16.47 0.00
C ARG A 8 -16.79 -15.30 -0.59
N ALA A 9 -15.50 -15.50 -0.79
CA ALA A 9 -14.61 -14.59 -1.50
C ALA A 9 -14.41 -15.05 -2.96
N VAL A 10 -14.79 -14.17 -3.89
CA VAL A 10 -14.63 -14.37 -5.34
C VAL A 10 -13.63 -13.36 -5.88
N LEU A 11 -12.54 -13.84 -6.47
CA LEU A 11 -11.52 -13.00 -7.10
C LEU A 11 -11.71 -12.96 -8.62
N PHE A 12 -11.52 -11.79 -9.22
CA PHE A 12 -11.51 -11.62 -10.67
C PHE A 12 -10.11 -11.19 -11.10
N VAL A 13 -9.51 -11.93 -12.02
CA VAL A 13 -8.16 -11.65 -12.54
C VAL A 13 -8.20 -11.29 -14.03
N PRO A 14 -7.29 -10.45 -14.54
CA PRO A 14 -7.26 -10.14 -15.97
C PRO A 14 -7.03 -11.39 -16.81
N ARG A 15 -7.70 -11.49 -17.97
CA ARG A 15 -7.34 -12.47 -19.00
C ARG A 15 -6.21 -11.88 -19.82
N LEU A 16 -5.03 -12.47 -19.69
CA LEU A 16 -3.80 -11.94 -20.29
C LEU A 16 -3.60 -12.49 -21.71
N SER A 17 -3.15 -11.63 -22.62
CA SER A 17 -2.82 -11.99 -24.01
C SER A 17 -1.63 -12.95 -24.07
N ASP A 18 -1.42 -13.61 -25.21
CA ASP A 18 -0.24 -14.45 -25.43
C ASP A 18 1.07 -13.65 -25.36
N GLU A 19 1.06 -12.40 -25.82
CA GLU A 19 2.23 -11.52 -25.77
C GLU A 19 2.67 -11.20 -24.35
N TRP A 20 1.76 -11.19 -23.37
CA TRP A 20 2.09 -10.93 -21.97
C TRP A 20 3.21 -11.84 -21.48
N GLU A 21 3.19 -13.11 -21.89
CA GLU A 21 4.17 -14.11 -21.44
C GLU A 21 5.59 -13.76 -21.88
N LEU A 22 5.72 -13.17 -23.07
CA LEU A 22 7.00 -12.71 -23.61
C LEU A 22 7.54 -11.48 -22.85
N TRP A 23 6.67 -10.54 -22.49
CA TRP A 23 7.08 -9.23 -21.97
C TRP A 23 7.10 -9.15 -20.43
N CYS A 24 6.21 -9.88 -19.78
CA CYS A 24 5.89 -9.74 -18.35
C CYS A 24 6.01 -11.05 -17.56
N GLY A 25 6.29 -12.17 -18.23
CA GLY A 25 6.51 -13.48 -17.63
C GLY A 25 5.26 -14.36 -17.55
N ASP A 26 5.41 -15.51 -16.90
CA ASP A 26 4.42 -16.60 -16.88
C ASP A 26 2.97 -16.17 -16.67
N ARG A 27 2.08 -16.66 -17.54
CA ARG A 27 0.63 -16.59 -17.31
C ARG A 27 0.22 -17.66 -16.32
N LYS A 28 -0.13 -17.25 -15.11
CA LYS A 28 -0.58 -18.17 -14.07
C LYS A 28 -2.03 -18.61 -14.29
N PRO A 29 -2.37 -19.90 -14.16
CA PRO A 29 -3.75 -20.38 -14.31
C PRO A 29 -4.63 -19.90 -13.14
N LEU A 30 -5.97 -19.88 -13.31
CA LEU A 30 -6.90 -19.49 -12.24
C LEU A 30 -6.69 -20.26 -10.93
N ALA A 31 -6.35 -21.54 -11.02
CA ALA A 31 -6.05 -22.41 -9.85
C ALA A 31 -4.87 -21.89 -9.02
N TYR A 32 -3.87 -21.25 -9.65
CA TYR A 32 -2.77 -20.62 -8.94
C TYR A 32 -3.28 -19.48 -8.06
N PHE A 33 -4.05 -18.54 -8.61
CA PHE A 33 -4.57 -17.40 -7.85
C PHE A 33 -5.50 -17.83 -6.71
N LYS A 34 -6.30 -18.88 -6.94
CA LYS A 34 -7.17 -19.46 -5.91
C LYS A 34 -6.36 -19.95 -4.72
N ALA A 35 -5.33 -20.76 -4.98
CA ALA A 35 -4.47 -21.30 -3.94
C ALA A 35 -3.61 -20.21 -3.26
N HIS A 36 -3.09 -19.27 -4.06
CA HIS A 36 -2.20 -18.21 -3.59
C HIS A 36 -2.90 -17.22 -2.67
N TYR A 37 -4.06 -16.70 -3.10
CA TYR A 37 -4.83 -15.73 -2.32
C TYR A 37 -5.82 -16.37 -1.34
N LYS A 38 -5.94 -17.69 -1.33
CA LYS A 38 -6.82 -18.46 -0.43
C LYS A 38 -8.28 -17.99 -0.50
N VAL A 39 -8.76 -17.75 -1.71
CA VAL A 39 -10.15 -17.36 -2.00
C VAL A 39 -10.98 -18.58 -2.42
N ASP A 40 -12.31 -18.49 -2.32
CA ASP A 40 -13.20 -19.60 -2.62
C ASP A 40 -13.32 -19.85 -4.12
N GLU A 41 -13.39 -18.78 -4.92
CA GLU A 41 -13.58 -18.86 -6.37
C GLU A 41 -12.74 -17.80 -7.10
N VAL A 42 -12.31 -18.12 -8.32
CA VAL A 42 -11.57 -17.19 -9.18
C VAL A 42 -12.11 -17.28 -10.61
N TYR A 43 -12.35 -16.12 -11.21
CA TYR A 43 -12.84 -15.97 -12.59
C TYR A 43 -12.02 -14.90 -13.32
N TYR A 44 -12.24 -14.74 -14.62
CA TYR A 44 -11.66 -13.63 -15.37
C TYR A 44 -12.50 -12.36 -15.24
N VAL A 45 -11.86 -11.19 -15.31
CA VAL A 45 -12.55 -9.89 -15.23
C VAL A 45 -13.62 -9.75 -16.33
N ASP A 46 -13.36 -10.26 -17.52
CA ASP A 46 -14.34 -10.26 -18.64
C ASP A 46 -15.58 -11.14 -18.38
N GLU A 47 -15.54 -12.01 -17.38
CA GLU A 47 -16.67 -12.86 -16.95
C GLU A 47 -17.46 -12.23 -15.79
N LEU A 48 -17.05 -11.06 -15.26
CA LEU A 48 -17.62 -10.45 -14.06
C LEU A 48 -19.14 -10.32 -14.11
N ALA A 49 -19.68 -9.74 -15.19
CA ALA A 49 -21.12 -9.51 -15.34
C ALA A 49 -21.92 -10.82 -15.34
N ALA A 50 -21.45 -11.83 -16.07
CA ALA A 50 -22.09 -13.14 -16.15
C ALA A 50 -22.03 -13.88 -14.80
N VAL A 51 -20.90 -13.82 -14.10
CA VAL A 51 -20.77 -14.45 -12.77
C VAL A 51 -21.70 -13.78 -11.75
N LEU A 52 -21.81 -12.46 -11.77
CA LEU A 52 -22.73 -11.72 -10.91
C LEU A 52 -24.20 -12.10 -11.17
N ALA A 53 -24.60 -12.16 -12.44
CA ALA A 53 -25.98 -12.43 -12.85
C ALA A 53 -26.37 -13.91 -12.65
N ASP A 54 -25.58 -14.83 -13.19
CA ASP A 54 -25.99 -16.23 -13.34
C ASP A 54 -25.62 -17.08 -12.13
N LYS A 55 -24.41 -16.87 -11.59
CA LYS A 55 -23.86 -17.69 -10.50
C LYS A 55 -24.23 -17.13 -9.14
N LEU A 56 -23.93 -15.86 -8.90
CA LEU A 56 -24.16 -15.21 -7.61
C LEU A 56 -25.59 -14.70 -7.48
N LYS A 57 -26.30 -14.52 -8.60
CA LYS A 57 -27.66 -13.96 -8.65
C LYS A 57 -27.77 -12.69 -7.82
N ALA A 58 -26.74 -11.84 -7.94
CA ALA A 58 -26.61 -10.62 -7.16
C ALA A 58 -27.77 -9.68 -7.49
N LYS A 59 -28.33 -9.04 -6.46
CA LYS A 59 -29.38 -8.01 -6.61
C LYS A 59 -28.88 -6.63 -6.22
N LYS A 60 -28.02 -6.59 -5.20
CA LYS A 60 -27.48 -5.38 -4.60
C LYS A 60 -25.96 -5.47 -4.53
N LEU A 61 -25.30 -4.40 -4.92
CA LEU A 61 -23.85 -4.25 -4.89
C LEU A 61 -23.49 -3.13 -3.92
N PHE A 62 -22.64 -3.44 -2.95
CA PHE A 62 -22.02 -2.44 -2.08
C PHE A 62 -20.68 -2.07 -2.66
N VAL A 63 -20.49 -0.80 -3.00
CA VAL A 63 -19.24 -0.31 -3.58
C VAL A 63 -18.61 0.78 -2.72
N LEU A 64 -17.28 0.87 -2.78
CA LEU A 64 -16.54 1.81 -1.95
C LEU A 64 -16.73 3.23 -2.48
N HIS A 65 -17.30 4.10 -1.67
CA HIS A 65 -17.37 5.53 -1.96
C HIS A 65 -17.38 6.34 -0.66
N GLY A 66 -16.46 7.29 -0.52
CA GLY A 66 -16.42 8.19 0.64
C GLY A 66 -15.15 9.03 0.71
N ARG A 67 -15.19 10.06 1.55
CA ARG A 67 -14.13 11.07 1.64
C ARG A 67 -13.04 10.67 2.62
N ASN A 68 -11.78 10.76 2.19
CA ASN A 68 -10.64 10.71 3.11
C ASN A 68 -10.53 12.05 3.85
N SER A 69 -10.43 12.01 5.18
CA SER A 69 -10.42 13.22 6.02
C SER A 69 -9.13 14.03 5.94
N ASP A 70 -8.01 13.41 5.57
CA ASP A 70 -6.69 14.07 5.53
C ASP A 70 -6.46 14.77 4.19
N SER A 71 -6.68 14.05 3.08
CA SER A 71 -6.51 14.60 1.72
C SER A 71 -7.73 15.40 1.25
N GLY A 72 -8.89 15.19 1.86
CA GLY A 72 -10.16 15.74 1.41
C GLY A 72 -10.67 15.16 0.09
N LEU A 73 -9.98 14.18 -0.50
CA LEU A 73 -10.35 13.54 -1.77
C LEU A 73 -11.47 12.51 -1.56
N GLU A 74 -12.35 12.41 -2.56
CA GLU A 74 -13.37 11.36 -2.62
C GLU A 74 -12.74 10.07 -3.13
N THR A 75 -12.71 9.04 -2.27
CA THR A 75 -12.45 7.68 -2.67
C THR A 75 -13.65 7.21 -3.49
N THR A 76 -13.48 7.04 -4.79
CA THR A 76 -14.51 6.44 -5.65
C THR A 76 -14.02 5.08 -6.10
N THR A 77 -14.88 4.06 -6.04
CA THR A 77 -14.53 2.74 -6.55
C THR A 77 -14.12 2.80 -8.02
N THR A 78 -13.09 2.03 -8.39
CA THR A 78 -12.79 1.69 -9.78
C THR A 78 -13.61 0.49 -10.27
N SER A 79 -14.42 -0.12 -9.39
CA SER A 79 -15.27 -1.27 -9.71
C SER A 79 -16.54 -0.84 -10.44
N THR A 80 -16.36 -0.23 -11.61
CA THR A 80 -17.42 -0.05 -12.61
C THR A 80 -17.25 -1.09 -13.70
N PHE A 81 -18.36 -1.54 -14.29
CA PHE A 81 -18.36 -2.48 -15.41
C PHE A 81 -19.63 -2.28 -16.22
N GLU A 82 -19.59 -2.70 -17.49
CA GLU A 82 -20.76 -2.62 -18.37
C GLU A 82 -21.93 -3.44 -17.81
N GLY A 83 -23.10 -2.80 -17.68
CA GLY A 83 -24.28 -3.44 -17.10
C GLY A 83 -24.32 -3.44 -15.57
N ILE A 84 -23.51 -2.64 -14.88
CA ILE A 84 -23.63 -2.47 -13.41
C ILE A 84 -24.98 -1.83 -13.01
N ASP A 85 -25.58 -1.08 -13.92
CA ASP A 85 -26.81 -0.32 -13.79
C ASP A 85 -28.07 -1.21 -13.73
N GLN A 86 -27.95 -2.50 -14.01
CA GLN A 86 -29.03 -3.48 -13.76
C GLN A 86 -29.14 -3.90 -12.29
N TYR A 87 -28.20 -3.49 -11.43
CA TYR A 87 -28.16 -3.82 -10.00
C TYR A 87 -28.52 -2.61 -9.13
N GLU A 88 -29.05 -2.86 -7.93
CA GLU A 88 -29.12 -1.82 -6.90
C GLU A 88 -27.72 -1.53 -6.37
N VAL A 89 -27.17 -0.33 -6.61
CA VAL A 89 -25.81 0.02 -6.20
C VAL A 89 -25.82 0.97 -5.00
N ASP A 90 -25.34 0.47 -3.86
CA ASP A 90 -25.14 1.23 -2.63
C ASP A 90 -23.71 1.76 -2.53
N ARG A 91 -23.60 3.08 -2.41
CA ARG A 91 -22.34 3.82 -2.33
C ARG A 91 -22.09 4.41 -0.94
N GLN A 92 -22.98 4.17 0.02
CA GLN A 92 -22.93 4.85 1.33
C GLN A 92 -22.48 3.91 2.43
N ALA A 93 -22.94 2.66 2.40
CA ALA A 93 -22.75 1.74 3.52
C ALA A 93 -21.31 1.24 3.67
N LEU A 94 -20.61 0.98 2.55
CA LEU A 94 -19.34 0.24 2.59
C LEU A 94 -18.18 1.04 3.20
N HIS A 95 -18.04 2.32 2.84
CA HIS A 95 -16.94 3.16 3.30
C HIS A 95 -16.83 3.27 4.82
N PRO A 96 -17.85 3.70 5.58
CA PRO A 96 -17.74 3.83 7.03
C PRO A 96 -17.44 2.50 7.73
N VAL A 97 -18.02 1.39 7.23
CA VAL A 97 -17.78 0.05 7.80
C VAL A 97 -16.34 -0.41 7.58
N LEU A 98 -15.80 -0.25 6.36
CA LEU A 98 -14.41 -0.62 6.07
C LEU A 98 -13.41 0.32 6.76
N ALA A 99 -13.72 1.61 6.85
CA ALA A 99 -12.90 2.58 7.57
C ALA A 99 -12.77 2.18 9.04
N GLU A 100 -13.90 1.92 9.71
CA GLU A 100 -13.93 1.49 11.12
C GLU A 100 -13.20 0.15 11.31
N SER A 101 -13.42 -0.82 10.40
CA SER A 101 -12.73 -2.11 10.44
C SER A 101 -11.20 -1.98 10.31
N ARG A 102 -10.71 -0.96 9.61
CA ARG A 102 -9.27 -0.67 9.48
C ARG A 102 -8.69 0.07 10.69
N VAL A 103 -9.50 0.64 11.57
CA VAL A 103 -9.02 1.32 12.79
C VAL A 103 -8.40 0.30 13.73
N ILE A 104 -9.12 -0.80 13.99
CA ILE A 104 -8.70 -1.87 14.90
C ILE A 104 -8.00 -2.99 14.13
N LYS A 105 -6.71 -3.19 14.41
CA LYS A 105 -5.87 -4.16 13.70
C LYS A 105 -6.09 -5.56 14.28
N THR A 106 -6.14 -6.56 13.41
CA THR A 106 -6.10 -7.96 13.82
C THR A 106 -4.68 -8.37 14.25
N GLU A 107 -4.53 -9.49 14.96
CA GLU A 107 -3.19 -9.94 15.38
C GLU A 107 -2.24 -10.22 14.22
N LYS A 108 -2.75 -10.72 13.08
CA LYS A 108 -1.92 -10.93 11.88
C LYS A 108 -1.40 -9.62 11.29
N GLU A 109 -2.21 -8.57 11.36
CA GLU A 109 -1.81 -7.24 10.94
C GLU A 109 -0.80 -6.64 11.91
N MET A 110 -1.00 -6.86 13.22
CA MET A 110 -0.05 -6.46 14.25
C MET A 110 1.30 -7.17 14.10
N GLU A 111 1.33 -8.45 13.74
CA GLU A 111 2.58 -9.17 13.43
C GLU A 111 3.36 -8.49 12.30
N LEU A 112 2.67 -8.11 11.22
CA LEU A 112 3.29 -7.42 10.09
C LEU A 112 3.74 -6.00 10.48
N LEU A 113 2.92 -5.23 11.20
CA LEU A 113 3.29 -3.91 11.70
C LEU A 113 4.51 -3.96 12.64
N ARG A 114 4.58 -4.95 13.54
CA ARG A 114 5.75 -5.19 14.41
C ARG A 114 6.99 -5.51 13.58
N PHE A 115 6.84 -6.31 12.52
CA PHE A 115 7.95 -6.63 11.63
C PHE A 115 8.46 -5.38 10.89
N VAL A 116 7.57 -4.60 10.27
CA VAL A 116 7.94 -3.41 9.51
C VAL A 116 8.56 -2.35 10.43
N ASN A 117 8.03 -2.14 11.64
CA ASN A 117 8.65 -1.27 12.63
C ASN A 117 10.05 -1.75 13.02
N LYS A 118 10.24 -3.04 13.31
CA LYS A 118 11.56 -3.59 13.64
C LYS A 118 12.56 -3.41 12.51
N LEU A 119 12.13 -3.58 11.26
CA LEU A 119 12.95 -3.37 10.08
C LEU A 119 13.37 -1.90 9.95
N SER A 120 12.42 -0.97 10.03
CA SER A 120 12.68 0.48 9.96
C SER A 120 13.54 0.98 11.13
N SER A 121 13.32 0.50 12.36
CA SER A 121 14.18 0.84 13.50
C SER A 121 15.63 0.41 13.26
N ARG A 122 15.86 -0.77 12.66
CA ARG A 122 17.21 -1.23 12.32
C ARG A 122 17.83 -0.41 11.19
N ALA A 123 17.03 0.03 10.23
CA ALA A 123 17.47 0.94 9.18
C ALA A 123 17.88 2.30 9.74
N HIS A 124 17.10 2.88 10.65
CA HIS A 124 17.47 4.09 11.41
C HIS A 124 18.79 3.92 12.16
N VAL A 125 18.98 2.80 12.86
CA VAL A 125 20.26 2.49 13.52
C VAL A 125 21.42 2.36 12.51
N ASN A 126 21.16 1.82 11.33
CA ASN A 126 22.16 1.74 10.27
C ASN A 126 22.55 3.13 9.76
N VAL A 127 21.58 4.02 9.54
CA VAL A 127 21.81 5.43 9.16
C VAL A 127 22.61 6.17 10.23
N MET A 128 22.23 6.04 11.51
CA MET A 128 22.97 6.67 12.62
C MET A 128 24.44 6.23 12.67
N LYS A 129 24.75 4.99 12.27
CA LYS A 129 26.13 4.47 12.20
C LYS A 129 26.89 4.94 10.96
N SER A 130 26.18 5.25 9.87
CA SER A 130 26.79 5.58 8.59
C SER A 130 26.93 7.09 8.37
N ILE A 131 26.11 7.93 9.00
CA ILE A 131 26.07 9.36 8.76
C ILE A 131 27.18 10.11 9.52
N ARG A 132 27.70 11.18 8.91
CA ARG A 132 28.74 12.06 9.45
C ARG A 132 28.75 13.40 8.69
N PRO A 133 29.32 14.48 9.25
CA PRO A 133 29.52 15.73 8.52
C PRO A 133 30.23 15.53 7.18
N GLY A 134 29.87 16.34 6.18
CA GLY A 134 30.39 16.24 4.81
C GLY A 134 29.62 15.28 3.90
N LYS A 135 28.62 14.55 4.42
CA LYS A 135 27.61 13.86 3.59
C LYS A 135 26.44 14.81 3.28
N MET A 136 25.74 14.54 2.19
CA MET A 136 24.41 15.09 1.89
C MET A 136 23.30 14.35 2.66
N GLU A 137 22.20 15.03 2.95
CA GLU A 137 21.01 14.46 3.61
C GLU A 137 20.44 13.25 2.86
N PHE A 138 20.34 13.29 1.52
CA PHE A 138 19.85 12.17 0.71
C PHE A 138 20.67 10.88 0.87
N HIS A 139 21.91 10.94 1.41
CA HIS A 139 22.63 9.70 1.71
C HIS A 139 21.97 8.93 2.86
N ALA A 140 21.36 9.61 3.83
CA ALA A 140 20.58 8.97 4.89
C ALA A 140 19.35 8.27 4.30
N GLU A 141 18.61 8.98 3.45
CA GLU A 141 17.47 8.43 2.69
C GLU A 141 17.89 7.18 1.89
N SER A 142 18.98 7.27 1.12
CA SER A 142 19.48 6.16 0.32
C SER A 142 19.89 4.96 1.18
N ASP A 143 20.64 5.18 2.26
CA ASP A 143 21.09 4.14 3.19
C ASP A 143 19.89 3.46 3.88
N PHE A 144 18.86 4.22 4.25
CA PHE A 144 17.62 3.71 4.85
C PHE A 144 16.84 2.83 3.87
N LEU A 145 16.54 3.36 2.68
CA LEU A 145 15.75 2.67 1.66
C LEU A 145 16.46 1.39 1.20
N HIS A 146 17.78 1.45 1.02
CA HIS A 146 18.58 0.27 0.73
C HIS A 146 18.44 -0.79 1.83
N TYR A 147 18.53 -0.40 3.10
CA TYR A 147 18.45 -1.33 4.22
C TYR A 147 17.10 -2.03 4.29
N VAL A 148 15.99 -1.28 4.28
CA VAL A 148 14.64 -1.86 4.42
C VAL A 148 14.32 -2.78 3.25
N TYR A 149 14.73 -2.43 2.03
CA TYR A 149 14.51 -3.28 0.88
C TYR A 149 15.36 -4.55 0.93
N SER A 150 16.68 -4.42 1.10
CA SER A 150 17.60 -5.56 1.06
C SER A 150 17.41 -6.56 2.22
N ASN A 151 16.99 -6.10 3.40
CA ASN A 151 16.88 -6.94 4.59
C ASN A 151 15.46 -7.42 4.89
N GLY A 152 14.44 -6.78 4.32
CA GLY A 152 13.05 -7.09 4.63
C GLY A 152 12.10 -7.12 3.43
N GLY A 153 12.59 -6.88 2.22
CA GLY A 153 11.76 -6.88 1.01
C GLY A 153 10.81 -5.69 0.91
N ALA A 154 10.96 -4.68 1.76
CA ALA A 154 10.19 -3.44 1.74
C ALA A 154 10.62 -2.59 0.54
N ARG A 155 10.08 -2.94 -0.64
CA ARG A 155 10.41 -2.29 -1.91
C ARG A 155 9.92 -0.83 -1.97
N PHE A 156 8.88 -0.51 -1.21
CA PHE A 156 8.27 0.81 -1.14
C PHE A 156 8.47 1.41 0.26
N HIS A 157 8.35 2.74 0.34
CA HIS A 157 8.37 3.50 1.58
C HIS A 157 6.98 4.05 1.87
N ALA A 158 6.66 4.25 3.16
CA ALA A 158 5.33 4.68 3.59
C ALA A 158 5.00 6.12 3.14
N TYR A 159 6.02 6.97 3.09
CA TYR A 159 5.99 8.38 2.66
C TYR A 159 7.40 8.78 2.22
N THR A 160 7.53 9.94 1.56
CA THR A 160 8.84 10.48 1.17
C THR A 160 9.72 10.65 2.40
N CYS A 161 10.97 10.17 2.36
CA CYS A 161 11.89 10.28 3.49
C CYS A 161 12.20 11.75 3.80
N ILE A 162 12.17 12.10 5.08
CA ILE A 162 12.41 13.46 5.57
C ILE A 162 13.77 13.45 6.29
N CYS A 163 14.80 13.99 5.67
CA CYS A 163 16.15 14.01 6.24
C CYS A 163 16.59 15.47 6.46
N GLY A 164 16.16 16.09 7.56
CA GLY A 164 16.40 17.51 7.83
C GLY A 164 17.58 17.75 8.77
N SER A 165 18.65 18.38 8.27
CA SER A 165 19.81 18.82 9.04
C SER A 165 19.77 20.32 9.38
N GLY A 166 20.25 20.68 10.56
CA GLY A 166 20.29 22.08 11.02
C GLY A 166 18.90 22.71 11.01
N HIS A 167 18.75 23.85 10.33
CA HIS A 167 17.45 24.53 10.22
C HIS A 167 16.38 23.69 9.51
N ASN A 168 16.75 22.79 8.60
CA ASN A 168 15.79 21.94 7.89
C ASN A 168 15.04 20.99 8.83
N ALA A 169 15.62 20.64 9.99
CA ALA A 169 14.96 19.84 11.02
C ALA A 169 13.69 20.52 11.58
N SER A 170 13.51 21.83 11.35
CA SER A 170 12.30 22.58 11.73
C SER A 170 11.17 22.55 10.69
N ALA A 171 11.43 22.04 9.48
CA ALA A 171 10.43 21.91 8.42
C ALA A 171 9.77 20.52 8.49
N LEU A 172 8.49 20.47 8.87
CA LEU A 172 7.80 19.23 9.25
C LEU A 172 7.76 18.16 8.15
N HIS A 173 7.55 18.55 6.89
CA HIS A 173 7.52 17.63 5.74
C HIS A 173 8.62 17.99 4.72
N TYR A 174 9.85 18.22 5.19
CA TYR A 174 11.04 18.37 4.34
C TYR A 174 11.28 17.12 3.46
N GLY A 175 12.14 17.19 2.45
CA GLY A 175 12.48 16.04 1.58
C GLY A 175 11.61 15.87 0.34
N HIS A 176 10.54 16.66 0.19
CA HIS A 176 9.76 16.70 -1.06
C HIS A 176 10.57 17.33 -2.22
N ALA A 177 10.08 17.22 -3.46
CA ALA A 177 10.81 17.67 -4.66
C ALA A 177 11.22 19.16 -4.68
N GLY A 178 10.60 20.01 -3.87
CA GLY A 178 10.96 21.44 -3.74
C GLY A 178 12.04 21.71 -2.69
N ALA A 179 12.36 20.71 -1.86
CA ALA A 179 13.34 20.75 -0.78
C ALA A 179 13.94 19.32 -0.60
N PRO A 180 14.70 18.82 -1.59
CA PRO A 180 14.82 17.38 -1.87
C PRO A 180 15.96 16.68 -1.12
N ASN A 181 16.10 16.92 0.19
CA ASN A 181 17.18 16.34 1.01
C ASN A 181 18.59 16.63 0.45
N ASP A 182 18.82 17.86 -0.02
CA ASP A 182 20.03 18.25 -0.76
C ASP A 182 20.96 19.20 0.02
N LYS A 183 20.80 19.34 1.34
CA LYS A 183 21.75 20.09 2.16
C LYS A 183 22.94 19.20 2.56
N LEU A 184 24.12 19.82 2.61
CA LEU A 184 25.33 19.23 3.20
C LEU A 184 25.19 19.22 4.74
N LEU A 185 25.47 18.08 5.37
CA LEU A 185 25.53 17.95 6.82
C LEU A 185 26.79 18.65 7.34
N GLU A 186 26.61 19.57 8.27
CA GLU A 186 27.70 20.30 8.92
C GLU A 186 27.96 19.76 10.34
N ASP A 187 29.17 19.97 10.85
CA ASP A 187 29.47 19.64 12.24
C ASP A 187 28.65 20.52 13.19
N GLY A 188 28.05 19.91 14.21
CA GLY A 188 27.16 20.60 15.15
C GLY A 188 25.69 20.69 14.72
N ASP A 189 25.32 20.27 13.51
CA ASP A 189 23.91 20.20 13.09
C ASP A 189 23.14 19.17 13.94
N LEU A 190 21.94 19.54 14.40
CA LEU A 190 20.92 18.55 14.72
C LEU A 190 20.46 17.89 13.43
N PHE A 191 20.31 16.57 13.42
CA PHE A 191 19.83 15.84 12.25
C PHE A 191 18.58 15.02 12.58
N LEU A 192 17.43 15.50 12.10
CA LEU A 192 16.14 14.84 12.25
C LEU A 192 15.87 13.97 11.02
N ASN A 193 15.51 12.72 11.26
CA ASN A 193 15.27 11.74 10.20
C ASN A 193 13.91 11.09 10.41
N ASP A 194 12.90 11.52 9.67
CA ASP A 194 11.58 10.92 9.71
C ASP A 194 11.40 10.02 8.48
N MET A 195 11.46 8.71 8.70
CA MET A 195 11.49 7.68 7.65
C MET A 195 10.80 6.38 8.09
N GLY A 196 10.06 5.78 7.16
CA GLY A 196 9.31 4.55 7.41
C GLY A 196 9.21 3.66 6.17
N GLY A 197 9.53 2.37 6.33
CA GLY A 197 9.31 1.35 5.29
C GLY A 197 7.84 0.94 5.17
N GLU A 198 7.48 0.41 3.99
CA GLU A 198 6.20 -0.24 3.73
C GLU A 198 6.41 -1.69 3.28
N LEU A 199 5.65 -2.62 3.85
CA LEU A 199 5.60 -4.00 3.37
C LEU A 199 4.15 -4.46 3.22
N HIS A 200 3.79 -4.92 2.03
CA HIS A 200 2.46 -5.43 1.68
C HIS A 200 1.31 -4.46 2.03
N GLY A 201 1.53 -3.15 1.91
CA GLY A 201 0.56 -2.11 2.26
C GLY A 201 0.48 -1.77 3.74
N TYR A 202 1.33 -2.35 4.60
CA TYR A 202 1.44 -2.01 6.02
C TYR A 202 2.69 -1.15 6.25
N THR A 203 2.49 -0.02 6.91
CA THR A 203 3.49 1.03 7.04
C THR A 203 4.11 1.06 8.44
N SER A 204 5.30 1.65 8.51
CA SER A 204 5.90 2.17 9.74
C SER A 204 6.16 3.66 9.57
N ASP A 205 6.32 4.36 10.68
CA ASP A 205 6.53 5.80 10.73
C ASP A 205 7.35 6.08 12.00
N ILE A 206 8.61 6.50 11.82
CA ILE A 206 9.60 6.63 12.89
C ILE A 206 10.47 7.85 12.59
N THR A 207 10.58 8.72 13.59
CA THR A 207 11.54 9.83 13.65
C THR A 207 12.64 9.57 14.70
#